data_AF-A0A8T5IBY1-F1
#
_entry.id   AF-A0A8T5IBY1-F1
#
_cell.length_a   1.000
_cell.length_b   1.000
_cell.length_c   1.000
_cell.angle_alpha   90.00
_cell.angle_beta   90.00
_cell.angle_gamma   90.00
#
_symmetry.space_group_name_H-M   'P 1'
#
loop_
_entity.id
_entity.type
_entity.pdbx_description
1 polymer ?
#
loop_
_entity_poly.entity_id
_entity_poly.type
_entity_poly.pdbx_seq_one_letter_code
_entity_poly.pdbx_strand_id
1 'polypeptide(L)'
;MNSRTLAFLCIFLMASPGLIAIGSANETTSGRVEVVPQFGSGFDETIIADASDDLSIPRDLEFHPGSNRNDELWIVNRATDSISIIHNTGTENQWSENRQDAFANHFMEEVSAISFGAYNSEFDYQFGTAQESRNTYNGQASPNNFMGPTLWPSSLSHLAVEHQGDDSLLGSHIDMQHESPNGMGIAHDSGNAFWYFDGYYSDLVYYDFQADHDTGEDDHSDGIVRRYSDIVLTRWADTSSHMVLDKGSGILYISDTGANRVLWVNTDDTSVSSTNIYNDNSRLEPLEEYSEVTGMEWGVLATGFSRPSGIALDDDTLFISQNGNGKISAYDLSSNGKSATEIKTVQTSANSIMGLEIGPSGKMYYVDAGLDEVIRIDPFPDADEDGIRDSLDNCPNIANSDQENHDSDLEGDSCDSDDDNDGILDDLDMCRLGLTGWTSSSSTDYDGDGCDDTSEDIDDDGDTIEDFFDDCKLGELNWLSGLITDHDSDGCQDSSEDMDDDADGICDADTIQTGCIKGWPELDRCPLGRIGFISNQYTDKDHDGCEDSEEDTDDDDDGHEDLVDICPETKGTAIYGLGVGCPDFDGDGWADLEDMFISEPTQWNDTDGDSYGD
;
A
#
# COMPACT_ATOMS: atom_id res chain seq x y z
N MET A 1 -58.07 21.30 -38.12
CA MET A 1 -58.46 22.73 -38.07
C MET A 1 -58.31 23.20 -36.63
N ASN A 2 -57.41 24.18 -36.42
CA ASN A 2 -57.25 25.18 -35.34
C ASN A 2 -57.14 24.68 -33.88
N SER A 3 -56.00 24.75 -33.17
CA SER A 3 -55.04 25.83 -32.83
C SER A 3 -55.51 26.80 -31.75
N ARG A 4 -54.73 26.88 -30.63
CA ARG A 4 -54.22 28.05 -29.87
C ARG A 4 -54.09 27.73 -28.36
N THR A 5 -52.89 27.58 -27.79
CA THR A 5 -51.96 28.59 -27.21
C THR A 5 -52.51 29.31 -25.96
N LEU A 6 -51.87 29.14 -24.81
CA LEU A 6 -51.97 30.04 -23.66
C LEU A 6 -50.57 30.37 -23.11
N ALA A 7 -50.31 31.67 -22.97
CA ALA A 7 -49.09 32.27 -22.46
C ALA A 7 -49.26 32.71 -21.00
N PHE A 8 -48.16 32.71 -20.23
CA PHE A 8 -48.06 33.21 -18.86
C PHE A 8 -47.06 34.39 -18.83
N LEU A 9 -47.44 35.50 -18.20
CA LEU A 9 -46.56 36.58 -17.69
C LEU A 9 -47.34 37.35 -16.61
N CYS A 10 -47.00 37.25 -15.31
CA CYS A 10 -46.12 38.16 -14.54
C CYS A 10 -46.77 39.57 -14.36
N ILE A 11 -46.97 40.18 -13.16
CA ILE A 11 -45.97 40.64 -12.17
C ILE A 11 -46.70 41.44 -11.03
N PHE A 12 -46.19 41.39 -9.77
CA PHE A 12 -45.73 42.51 -8.88
C PHE A 12 -46.09 42.52 -7.36
N LEU A 13 -45.01 42.63 -6.54
CA LEU A 13 -44.75 43.46 -5.31
C LEU A 13 -45.35 43.00 -3.96
N MET A 14 -44.67 43.05 -2.79
CA MET A 14 -43.33 43.47 -2.32
C MET A 14 -43.13 42.88 -0.90
N ALA A 15 -41.88 42.57 -0.50
CA ALA A 15 -41.26 43.05 0.76
C ALA A 15 -39.82 42.50 0.94
N SER A 16 -38.89 43.39 1.30
CA SER A 16 -37.55 43.15 1.88
C SER A 16 -37.44 44.00 3.16
N PRO A 17 -36.36 43.97 3.97
CA PRO A 17 -35.24 43.01 4.10
C PRO A 17 -35.01 42.53 5.57
N GLY A 18 -34.31 41.41 5.76
CA GLY A 18 -33.78 41.00 7.06
C GLY A 18 -32.74 39.88 6.90
N LEU A 19 -31.50 40.18 7.31
CA LEU A 19 -30.26 39.40 7.25
C LEU A 19 -30.41 37.87 7.10
N ILE A 20 -29.82 37.32 6.03
CA ILE A 20 -29.39 35.91 5.95
C ILE A 20 -27.86 35.95 6.05
N ALA A 21 -27.33 35.34 7.11
CA ALA A 21 -25.93 35.01 7.20
C ALA A 21 -25.61 33.95 6.15
N ILE A 22 -24.61 34.23 5.31
CA ILE A 22 -24.06 33.29 4.35
C ILE A 22 -23.28 32.26 5.16
N GLY A 23 -23.89 31.12 5.45
CA GLY A 23 -23.17 29.93 5.88
C GLY A 23 -22.47 29.37 4.65
N SER A 24 -21.13 29.30 4.71
CA SER A 24 -20.32 28.65 3.70
C SER A 24 -20.80 27.21 3.51
N ALA A 25 -20.98 26.83 2.25
CA ALA A 25 -20.90 25.43 1.88
C ALA A 25 -19.46 25.00 2.21
N ASN A 26 -19.28 24.18 3.24
CA ASN A 26 -18.09 23.36 3.35
C ASN A 26 -18.28 22.17 2.42
N GLU A 27 -17.67 22.25 1.25
CA GLU A 27 -17.05 21.08 0.66
C GLU A 27 -15.97 20.59 1.62
N THR A 28 -16.19 19.43 2.22
CA THR A 28 -15.14 18.49 2.64
C THR A 28 -15.80 17.11 2.74
N THR A 29 -15.95 16.43 1.61
CA THR A 29 -15.84 14.97 1.58
C THR A 29 -14.48 14.67 0.97
N SER A 30 -13.43 14.94 1.75
CA SER A 30 -12.22 14.11 1.67
C SER A 30 -12.56 12.84 2.44
N GLY A 31 -12.28 11.68 1.84
CA GLY A 31 -12.49 10.37 2.45
C GLY A 31 -11.62 10.20 3.67
N ARG A 32 -12.05 10.75 4.81
CA ARG A 32 -11.45 10.42 6.10
C ARG A 32 -11.88 8.99 6.42
N VAL A 33 -10.96 8.05 6.21
CA VAL A 33 -11.06 6.68 6.69
C VAL A 33 -11.44 6.74 8.18
N GLU A 34 -12.49 6.02 8.59
CA GLU A 34 -12.81 5.88 10.00
C GLU A 34 -11.70 5.07 10.66
N VAL A 35 -10.84 5.76 11.40
CA VAL A 35 -9.76 5.12 12.16
C VAL A 35 -10.39 4.34 13.30
N VAL A 36 -10.33 3.01 13.20
CA VAL A 36 -10.65 2.11 14.31
C VAL A 36 -9.47 2.17 15.30
N PRO A 37 -9.64 2.72 16.51
CA PRO A 37 -8.51 2.97 17.43
C PRO A 37 -7.67 1.74 17.74
N GLN A 38 -8.30 0.57 17.81
CA GLN A 38 -7.68 -0.72 18.07
C GLN A 38 -6.81 -1.22 16.92
N PHE A 39 -6.98 -0.70 15.70
CA PHE A 39 -6.20 -1.09 14.51
C PHE A 39 -5.24 0.02 14.04
N GLY A 40 -5.58 1.29 14.27
CA GLY A 40 -4.83 2.42 13.70
C GLY A 40 -4.88 2.45 12.18
N SER A 41 -3.90 3.14 11.57
CA SER A 41 -3.59 3.01 10.13
C SER A 41 -2.83 1.71 9.87
N GLY A 42 -1.82 1.42 10.69
CA GLY A 42 -1.16 0.11 10.84
C GLY A 42 -0.92 -0.27 12.30
N PHE A 43 -0.41 -1.48 12.54
CA PHE A 43 -0.14 -1.97 13.89
C PHE A 43 1.01 -2.98 13.94
N ASP A 44 1.69 -3.03 15.08
CA ASP A 44 2.60 -4.10 15.45
C ASP A 44 1.85 -5.19 16.25
N GLU A 45 2.32 -6.43 16.15
CA GLU A 45 1.81 -7.56 16.95
C GLU A 45 2.81 -7.91 18.04
N THR A 46 2.41 -7.72 19.30
CA THR A 46 3.25 -8.03 20.47
C THR A 46 2.78 -9.32 21.13
N ILE A 47 3.63 -10.34 21.20
CA ILE A 47 3.36 -11.55 21.99
C ILE A 47 3.36 -11.17 23.48
N ILE A 48 2.22 -11.39 24.12
CA ILE A 48 2.01 -11.14 25.55
C ILE A 48 2.31 -12.38 26.37
N ALA A 49 1.89 -13.55 25.91
CA ALA A 49 2.14 -14.82 26.55
C ALA A 49 2.27 -15.91 25.49
N ASP A 50 3.07 -16.92 25.77
CA ASP A 50 3.27 -18.07 24.89
C ASP A 50 3.24 -19.40 25.66
N ALA A 51 3.59 -20.51 25.01
CA ALA A 51 3.63 -21.83 25.64
C ALA A 51 4.56 -21.91 26.88
N SER A 52 5.51 -21.00 27.07
CA SER A 52 6.35 -20.91 28.27
C SER A 52 5.62 -20.34 29.50
N ASP A 53 4.48 -19.68 29.28
CA ASP A 53 3.53 -19.21 30.28
C ASP A 53 2.38 -20.22 30.53
N ASP A 54 2.66 -21.50 30.29
CA ASP A 54 1.72 -22.62 30.42
C ASP A 54 0.50 -22.55 29.49
N LEU A 55 0.57 -21.77 28.40
CA LEU A 55 -0.46 -21.81 27.37
C LEU A 55 -0.46 -23.16 26.63
N SER A 56 -1.64 -23.76 26.45
CA SER A 56 -1.77 -25.01 25.72
C SER A 56 -3.15 -25.16 25.09
N ILE A 57 -3.19 -24.95 23.77
CA ILE A 57 -4.40 -24.74 22.98
C ILE A 57 -5.31 -23.72 23.69
N PRO A 58 -4.81 -22.49 23.94
CA PRO A 58 -5.61 -21.43 24.54
C PRO A 58 -6.86 -21.18 23.68
N ARG A 59 -7.96 -20.80 24.33
CA ARG A 59 -9.25 -20.61 23.65
C ARG A 59 -9.82 -19.22 23.80
N ASP A 60 -9.86 -18.76 25.03
CA ASP A 60 -10.53 -17.52 25.36
C ASP A 60 -9.74 -16.76 26.40
N LEU A 61 -9.95 -15.46 26.45
CA LEU A 61 -9.27 -14.57 27.37
C LEU A 61 -10.22 -13.51 27.91
N GLU A 62 -9.99 -13.06 29.14
CA GLU A 62 -10.71 -11.91 29.68
C GLU A 62 -9.85 -11.20 30.74
N PHE A 63 -9.98 -9.88 30.84
CA PHE A 63 -9.34 -9.14 31.92
C PHE A 63 -10.18 -9.22 33.19
N HIS A 64 -9.50 -9.35 34.33
CA HIS A 64 -10.19 -9.38 35.62
C HIS A 64 -10.95 -8.06 35.87
N PRO A 65 -12.26 -8.06 36.22
CA PRO A 65 -13.04 -6.82 36.28
C PRO A 65 -12.70 -5.91 37.47
N GLY A 66 -12.09 -6.47 38.51
CA GLY A 66 -11.71 -5.73 39.72
C GLY A 66 -10.67 -4.65 39.44
N SER A 67 -10.96 -3.38 39.79
CA SER A 67 -10.10 -2.22 39.48
C SER A 67 -8.67 -2.26 40.05
N ASN A 68 -8.40 -3.14 41.02
CA ASN A 68 -7.07 -3.32 41.62
C ASN A 68 -6.29 -4.48 41.00
N ARG A 69 -6.92 -5.23 40.09
CA ARG A 69 -6.42 -6.44 39.43
C ARG A 69 -6.72 -6.40 37.93
N ASN A 70 -7.13 -5.25 37.39
CA ASN A 70 -7.60 -5.14 36.01
C ASN A 70 -6.46 -5.29 34.99
N ASP A 71 -5.22 -5.38 35.45
CA ASP A 71 -4.04 -5.76 34.69
C ASP A 71 -3.81 -7.28 34.63
N GLU A 72 -4.66 -8.09 35.28
CA GLU A 72 -4.62 -9.54 35.20
C GLU A 72 -5.40 -10.03 33.98
N LEU A 73 -4.72 -10.73 33.08
CA LEU A 73 -5.32 -11.37 31.91
C LEU A 73 -5.45 -12.87 32.15
N TRP A 74 -6.68 -13.36 32.10
CA TRP A 74 -7.03 -14.74 32.42
C TRP A 74 -7.33 -15.50 31.15
N ILE A 75 -6.63 -16.61 30.91
CA ILE A 75 -6.65 -17.34 29.65
C ILE A 75 -6.99 -18.80 29.92
N VAL A 76 -8.05 -19.31 29.30
CA VAL A 76 -8.46 -20.72 29.45
C VAL A 76 -7.79 -21.61 28.42
N ASN A 77 -7.26 -22.75 28.88
CA ASN A 77 -6.47 -23.69 28.07
C ASN A 77 -7.24 -25.00 27.86
N ARG A 78 -7.60 -25.30 26.61
CA ARG A 78 -8.38 -26.50 26.26
C ARG A 78 -7.61 -27.79 26.53
N ALA A 79 -6.29 -27.80 26.31
CA ALA A 79 -5.52 -29.04 26.36
C ALA A 79 -5.20 -29.50 27.78
N THR A 80 -5.16 -28.56 28.73
CA THR A 80 -4.75 -28.80 30.12
C THR A 80 -5.88 -28.65 31.13
N ASP A 81 -7.08 -28.22 30.69
CA ASP A 81 -8.21 -27.89 31.55
C ASP A 81 -7.79 -26.94 32.68
N SER A 82 -7.08 -25.87 32.31
CA SER A 82 -6.45 -24.95 33.26
C SER A 82 -6.59 -23.50 32.84
N ILE A 83 -6.25 -22.60 33.75
CA ILE A 83 -6.23 -21.15 33.53
C ILE A 83 -4.82 -20.62 33.72
N SER A 84 -4.26 -20.00 32.68
CA SER A 84 -3.06 -19.18 32.80
C SER A 84 -3.45 -17.74 33.12
N ILE A 85 -2.81 -17.15 34.13
CA ILE A 85 -3.05 -15.77 34.57
C ILE A 85 -1.77 -14.98 34.35
N ILE A 86 -1.86 -13.95 33.52
CA ILE A 86 -0.78 -13.01 33.27
C ILE A 86 -1.00 -11.78 34.15
N HIS A 87 -0.04 -11.48 35.01
CA HIS A 87 -0.07 -10.35 35.95
C HIS A 87 0.76 -9.18 35.41
N ASN A 88 0.38 -7.93 35.72
CA ASN A 88 0.99 -6.72 35.15
C ASN A 88 1.07 -6.79 33.61
N THR A 89 -0.01 -7.25 32.97
CA THR A 89 -0.06 -7.61 31.55
C THR A 89 0.45 -6.47 30.66
N GLY A 90 1.39 -6.80 29.77
CA GLY A 90 1.97 -5.88 28.80
C GLY A 90 3.00 -4.89 29.36
N THR A 91 3.47 -5.07 30.60
CA THR A 91 4.53 -4.26 31.22
C THR A 91 5.86 -5.00 31.33
N GLU A 92 6.95 -4.28 31.63
CA GLU A 92 8.29 -4.88 31.83
C GLU A 92 8.38 -5.84 33.03
N ASN A 93 7.45 -5.77 33.99
CA ASN A 93 7.42 -6.62 35.19
C ASN A 93 6.30 -7.66 35.13
N GLN A 94 5.85 -8.01 33.92
CA GLN A 94 4.88 -9.07 33.71
C GLN A 94 5.40 -10.42 34.23
N TRP A 95 4.50 -11.24 34.77
CA TRP A 95 4.78 -12.63 35.14
C TRP A 95 3.49 -13.46 35.05
N SER A 96 3.64 -14.78 34.96
CA SER A 96 2.53 -15.71 34.78
C SER A 96 2.42 -16.72 35.93
N GLU A 97 1.19 -17.19 36.19
CA GLU A 97 0.92 -18.41 36.96
C GLU A 97 -0.19 -19.23 36.31
N ASN A 98 -0.09 -20.56 36.40
CA ASN A 98 -1.13 -21.47 35.95
C ASN A 98 -1.91 -22.05 37.13
N ARG A 99 -3.23 -22.14 36.99
CA ARG A 99 -4.17 -22.70 37.96
C ARG A 99 -4.91 -23.87 37.33
N GLN A 100 -4.71 -25.07 37.88
CA GLN A 100 -5.37 -26.29 37.43
C GLN A 100 -6.04 -26.97 38.61
N ASP A 101 -7.37 -27.11 38.53
CA ASP A 101 -8.14 -27.80 39.55
C ASP A 101 -7.97 -29.33 39.45
N ALA A 102 -7.91 -30.03 40.59
CA ALA A 102 -7.75 -31.48 40.65
C ALA A 102 -8.90 -32.25 39.97
N PHE A 103 -10.07 -31.63 39.81
CA PHE A 103 -11.27 -32.16 39.18
C PHE A 103 -11.60 -31.47 37.86
N ALA A 104 -10.66 -30.71 37.29
CA ALA A 104 -10.85 -29.97 36.04
C ALA A 104 -11.28 -30.84 34.86
N ASN A 105 -10.93 -32.14 34.86
CA ASN A 105 -11.36 -33.09 33.84
C ASN A 105 -12.87 -33.36 33.78
N HIS A 106 -13.64 -32.80 34.71
CA HIS A 106 -15.10 -32.74 34.67
C HIS A 106 -15.57 -31.29 34.60
N PHE A 107 -15.09 -30.44 35.50
CA PHE A 107 -15.60 -29.08 35.68
C PHE A 107 -15.07 -28.05 34.66
N MET A 108 -13.97 -28.35 33.95
CA MET A 108 -13.32 -27.48 32.96
C MET A 108 -12.82 -28.30 31.74
N GLU A 109 -13.41 -29.46 31.49
CA GLU A 109 -12.94 -30.40 30.46
C GLU A 109 -13.04 -29.79 29.06
N GLU A 110 -11.90 -29.70 28.35
CA GLU A 110 -11.80 -29.10 27.03
C GLU A 110 -12.48 -27.73 26.96
N VAL A 111 -12.19 -26.88 27.95
CA VAL A 111 -12.76 -25.53 28.08
C VAL A 111 -12.66 -24.74 26.78
N SER A 112 -13.76 -24.11 26.40
CA SER A 112 -13.91 -23.36 25.15
C SER A 112 -14.00 -21.86 25.35
N ALA A 113 -14.55 -21.40 26.48
CA ALA A 113 -14.85 -20.00 26.73
C ALA A 113 -14.89 -19.68 28.23
N ILE A 114 -14.64 -18.42 28.57
CA ILE A 114 -14.73 -17.85 29.92
C ILE A 114 -15.61 -16.59 29.89
N SER A 115 -16.31 -16.30 30.99
CA SER A 115 -16.95 -14.99 31.17
C SER A 115 -16.97 -14.57 32.64
N PHE A 116 -16.44 -13.39 32.95
CA PHE A 116 -16.48 -12.83 34.29
C PHE A 116 -17.89 -12.36 34.67
N GLY A 117 -18.29 -12.83 35.85
CA GLY A 117 -19.56 -12.64 36.52
C GLY A 117 -19.62 -11.40 37.41
N ALA A 118 -20.45 -11.50 38.44
CA ALA A 118 -20.61 -10.47 39.46
C ALA A 118 -19.53 -10.55 40.56
N TYR A 119 -19.36 -9.45 41.28
CA TYR A 119 -18.56 -9.41 42.50
C TYR A 119 -19.28 -10.15 43.66
N ASN A 120 -18.51 -10.95 44.39
CA ASN A 120 -18.86 -11.67 45.60
C ASN A 120 -17.85 -11.33 46.72
N SER A 121 -18.34 -11.14 47.95
CA SER A 121 -17.50 -10.74 49.07
C SER A 121 -16.48 -11.80 49.53
N GLU A 122 -16.74 -13.07 49.25
CA GLU A 122 -15.88 -14.20 49.59
C GLU A 122 -14.96 -14.56 48.41
N PHE A 123 -15.55 -14.67 47.21
CA PHE A 123 -14.87 -15.18 46.03
C PHE A 123 -14.23 -14.13 45.11
N ASP A 124 -14.22 -12.86 45.53
CA ASP A 124 -13.85 -11.70 44.69
C ASP A 124 -14.81 -11.50 43.51
N TYR A 125 -14.46 -11.89 42.30
CA TYR A 125 -15.44 -12.02 41.21
C TYR A 125 -15.72 -13.49 40.98
N GLN A 126 -16.92 -13.82 40.53
CA GLN A 126 -17.21 -15.17 40.05
C GLN A 126 -17.05 -15.17 38.54
N PHE A 127 -16.74 -16.32 37.93
CA PHE A 127 -16.71 -16.44 36.46
C PHE A 127 -17.28 -17.77 36.01
N GLY A 128 -17.92 -17.77 34.85
CA GLY A 128 -18.45 -18.95 34.20
C GLY A 128 -17.47 -19.50 33.18
N THR A 129 -17.53 -20.80 32.93
CA THR A 129 -16.78 -21.46 31.85
C THR A 129 -17.68 -22.37 31.03
N ALA A 130 -17.36 -22.52 29.75
CA ALA A 130 -17.99 -23.49 28.85
C ALA A 130 -17.01 -24.59 28.45
N GLN A 131 -17.49 -25.82 28.39
CA GLN A 131 -16.69 -27.03 28.24
C GLN A 131 -17.10 -27.72 26.94
N GLU A 132 -16.16 -27.88 25.99
CA GLU A 132 -16.44 -28.53 24.70
C GLU A 132 -16.50 -30.07 24.82
N SER A 133 -17.09 -30.58 25.91
CA SER A 133 -17.08 -31.99 26.26
C SER A 133 -18.49 -32.60 26.39
N ARG A 134 -18.55 -33.92 26.23
CA ARG A 134 -19.71 -34.76 26.56
C ARG A 134 -19.50 -35.54 27.87
N ASN A 135 -18.68 -34.98 28.76
CA ASN A 135 -18.21 -35.55 30.02
C ASN A 135 -17.47 -36.87 29.81
N THR A 136 -16.32 -36.79 29.14
CA THR A 136 -15.51 -37.96 28.80
C THR A 136 -14.31 -38.15 29.71
N TYR A 137 -14.06 -37.21 30.62
CA TYR A 137 -12.87 -37.19 31.48
C TYR A 137 -11.58 -37.27 30.64
N ASN A 138 -11.44 -36.43 29.63
CA ASN A 138 -10.37 -36.45 28.64
C ASN A 138 -10.24 -37.80 27.93
N GLY A 139 -11.39 -38.34 27.49
CA GLY A 139 -11.48 -39.63 26.81
C GLY A 139 -11.31 -40.87 27.69
N GLN A 140 -11.26 -40.72 29.03
CA GLN A 140 -11.16 -41.85 29.96
C GLN A 140 -12.49 -42.61 30.15
N ALA A 141 -13.62 -41.99 29.83
CA ALA A 141 -14.95 -42.58 29.89
C ALA A 141 -15.73 -42.46 28.58
N SER A 142 -16.79 -43.26 28.43
CA SER A 142 -17.75 -43.07 27.33
C SER A 142 -18.60 -41.82 27.59
N PRO A 143 -18.94 -41.05 26.55
CA PRO A 143 -19.73 -39.83 26.71
C PRO A 143 -21.08 -40.14 27.32
N ASN A 144 -21.46 -39.37 28.33
CA ASN A 144 -22.74 -39.52 29.05
C ASN A 144 -23.62 -38.26 28.98
N ASN A 145 -23.15 -37.19 28.31
CA ASN A 145 -23.84 -35.90 28.14
C ASN A 145 -24.08 -35.09 29.43
N PHE A 146 -23.56 -35.56 30.57
CA PHE A 146 -23.70 -34.90 31.86
C PHE A 146 -22.66 -33.77 31.95
N MET A 147 -22.89 -32.69 31.19
CA MET A 147 -22.04 -31.50 31.13
C MET A 147 -22.89 -30.25 30.91
N GLY A 148 -22.38 -29.10 31.32
CA GLY A 148 -22.96 -27.77 31.17
C GLY A 148 -22.01 -26.73 31.77
N PRO A 149 -22.44 -25.47 31.99
CA PRO A 149 -21.56 -24.44 32.51
C PRO A 149 -21.14 -24.70 33.97
N THR A 150 -19.93 -24.26 34.29
CA THR A 150 -19.38 -24.29 35.65
C THR A 150 -19.07 -22.88 36.14
N LEU A 151 -19.42 -22.60 37.40
CA LEU A 151 -19.14 -21.36 38.11
C LEU A 151 -17.90 -21.51 39.01
N TRP A 152 -17.03 -20.50 38.97
CA TRP A 152 -15.75 -20.51 39.66
C TRP A 152 -15.48 -19.21 40.42
N PRO A 153 -14.65 -19.25 41.47
CA PRO A 153 -14.16 -18.06 42.15
C PRO A 153 -12.92 -17.46 41.45
N SER A 154 -12.81 -16.14 41.34
CA SER A 154 -11.61 -15.45 40.84
C SER A 154 -10.59 -15.16 41.94
N SER A 155 -10.97 -15.36 43.20
CA SER A 155 -10.06 -15.25 44.34
C SER A 155 -8.99 -16.34 44.29
N LEU A 156 -7.73 -15.91 44.21
CA LEU A 156 -6.57 -16.78 44.10
C LEU A 156 -6.29 -17.62 45.36
N SER A 157 -6.99 -17.37 46.46
CA SER A 157 -6.95 -18.23 47.65
C SER A 157 -7.89 -19.44 47.57
N HIS A 158 -8.86 -19.43 46.66
CA HIS A 158 -9.86 -20.50 46.48
C HIS A 158 -9.58 -21.32 45.21
N LEU A 159 -9.42 -20.64 44.07
CA LEU A 159 -9.27 -21.27 42.76
C LEU A 159 -8.03 -22.17 42.68
N ALA A 160 -8.26 -23.45 42.39
CA ALA A 160 -7.27 -24.53 42.35
C ALA A 160 -6.46 -24.66 43.65
N VAL A 161 -7.04 -24.26 44.80
CA VAL A 161 -6.39 -24.31 46.12
C VAL A 161 -7.23 -25.11 47.10
N GLU A 162 -8.54 -24.89 47.13
CA GLU A 162 -9.46 -25.57 48.06
C GLU A 162 -9.93 -26.92 47.50
N HIS A 163 -10.05 -27.91 48.37
CA HIS A 163 -10.57 -29.26 48.02
C HIS A 163 -9.84 -30.00 46.90
N GLN A 164 -8.51 -29.79 46.79
CA GLN A 164 -7.66 -30.42 45.76
C GLN A 164 -7.25 -31.88 46.09
N GLY A 165 -7.87 -32.49 47.10
CA GLY A 165 -7.45 -33.76 47.70
C GLY A 165 -8.58 -34.79 47.78
N ASP A 166 -8.45 -35.74 48.70
CA ASP A 166 -9.47 -36.77 48.96
C ASP A 166 -10.26 -36.43 50.22
N ASP A 167 -11.02 -35.32 50.17
CA ASP A 167 -11.82 -34.78 51.28
C ASP A 167 -13.33 -34.80 51.03
N SER A 168 -13.77 -35.62 50.06
CA SER A 168 -15.15 -35.79 49.55
C SER A 168 -15.75 -34.59 48.82
N LEU A 169 -15.07 -33.44 48.80
CA LEU A 169 -15.44 -32.27 48.01
C LEU A 169 -14.71 -32.32 46.66
N LEU A 170 -15.26 -31.60 45.68
CA LEU A 170 -14.98 -31.75 44.26
C LEU A 170 -14.22 -30.54 43.70
N GLY A 171 -13.13 -30.16 44.39
CA GLY A 171 -12.27 -29.06 43.95
C GLY A 171 -12.81 -27.67 44.30
N SER A 172 -12.37 -26.68 43.54
CA SER A 172 -12.58 -25.25 43.83
C SER A 172 -13.73 -24.61 43.05
N HIS A 173 -14.43 -25.37 42.20
CA HIS A 173 -15.65 -24.89 41.58
C HIS A 173 -16.69 -24.58 42.67
N ILE A 174 -17.57 -23.61 42.42
CA ILE A 174 -18.57 -23.16 43.40
C ILE A 174 -20.01 -23.47 42.97
N ASP A 175 -20.20 -23.80 41.69
CA ASP A 175 -21.46 -24.32 41.17
C ASP A 175 -21.23 -25.00 39.81
N MET A 176 -22.11 -25.92 39.44
CA MET A 176 -22.15 -26.51 38.11
C MET A 176 -23.56 -26.98 37.79
N GLN A 177 -24.02 -26.66 36.59
CA GLN A 177 -25.28 -27.18 36.06
C GLN A 177 -24.99 -27.98 34.81
N HIS A 178 -25.81 -28.99 34.57
CA HIS A 178 -25.72 -29.89 33.45
C HIS A 178 -26.77 -29.48 32.40
N GLU A 179 -27.07 -30.36 31.44
CA GLU A 179 -28.07 -30.21 30.39
C GLU A 179 -27.57 -29.62 29.06
N SER A 180 -26.31 -29.16 28.99
CA SER A 180 -25.75 -28.54 27.78
C SER A 180 -24.33 -29.01 27.44
N PRO A 181 -24.17 -30.24 26.92
CA PRO A 181 -22.85 -30.75 26.55
C PRO A 181 -22.29 -30.11 25.27
N ASN A 182 -20.97 -30.09 25.15
CA ASN A 182 -20.23 -29.35 24.12
C ASN A 182 -20.54 -27.85 24.13
N GLY A 183 -20.38 -27.21 25.28
CA GLY A 183 -20.41 -25.77 25.38
C GLY A 183 -19.42 -25.12 24.44
N MET A 184 -19.85 -24.06 23.76
CA MET A 184 -19.01 -23.35 22.78
C MET A 184 -18.74 -21.89 23.15
N GLY A 185 -19.62 -21.28 23.93
CA GLY A 185 -19.55 -19.87 24.32
C GLY A 185 -20.40 -19.60 25.55
N ILE A 186 -19.96 -18.62 26.35
CA ILE A 186 -20.62 -18.18 27.56
C ILE A 186 -20.55 -16.66 27.67
N ALA A 187 -21.60 -16.02 28.17
CA ALA A 187 -21.61 -14.59 28.46
C ALA A 187 -22.40 -14.32 29.73
N HIS A 188 -21.81 -13.57 30.65
CA HIS A 188 -22.46 -13.16 31.89
C HIS A 188 -23.65 -12.23 31.62
N ASP A 189 -24.81 -12.61 32.16
CA ASP A 189 -26.01 -11.80 32.17
C ASP A 189 -26.02 -10.90 33.41
N SER A 190 -26.32 -11.48 34.57
CA SER A 190 -26.42 -10.78 35.85
C SER A 190 -26.28 -11.75 37.02
N GLY A 191 -25.69 -11.31 38.14
CA GLY A 191 -25.53 -12.18 39.32
C GLY A 191 -24.80 -13.47 38.99
N ASN A 192 -25.44 -14.61 39.26
CA ASN A 192 -24.96 -15.94 38.88
C ASN A 192 -25.67 -16.48 37.63
N ALA A 193 -26.09 -15.59 36.72
CA ALA A 193 -26.77 -15.98 35.49
C ALA A 193 -25.92 -15.73 34.25
N PHE A 194 -25.94 -16.69 33.33
CA PHE A 194 -25.13 -16.73 32.13
C PHE A 194 -25.93 -17.22 30.94
N TRP A 195 -25.67 -16.60 29.79
CA TRP A 195 -26.04 -17.13 28.49
C TRP A 195 -25.01 -18.15 28.05
N TYR A 196 -25.47 -19.25 27.47
CA TYR A 196 -24.65 -20.40 27.12
C TYR A 196 -25.05 -20.97 25.76
N PHE A 197 -24.06 -21.29 24.92
CA PHE A 197 -24.30 -22.02 23.69
C PHE A 197 -24.08 -23.52 23.90
N ASP A 198 -25.19 -24.27 23.92
CA ASP A 198 -25.22 -25.73 23.87
C ASP A 198 -24.93 -26.25 22.45
N GLY A 199 -23.70 -26.73 22.23
CA GLY A 199 -23.28 -27.27 20.95
C GLY A 199 -23.77 -28.70 20.64
N TYR A 200 -24.45 -29.39 21.55
CA TYR A 200 -25.03 -30.72 21.29
C TYR A 200 -26.47 -30.62 20.79
N TYR A 201 -27.28 -29.79 21.44
CA TYR A 201 -28.68 -29.58 21.07
C TYR A 201 -28.87 -28.38 20.13
N SER A 202 -27.83 -27.57 19.90
CA SER A 202 -27.86 -26.40 19.02
C SER A 202 -28.76 -25.26 19.52
N ASP A 203 -28.92 -25.14 20.83
CA ASP A 203 -29.76 -24.14 21.48
C ASP A 203 -28.92 -23.04 22.12
N LEU A 204 -29.48 -21.82 22.16
CA LEU A 204 -29.10 -20.83 23.16
C LEU A 204 -29.80 -21.18 24.49
N VAL A 205 -29.06 -21.15 25.59
CA VAL A 205 -29.56 -21.52 26.92
C VAL A 205 -29.23 -20.42 27.91
N TYR A 206 -30.20 -20.06 28.74
CA TYR A 206 -29.99 -19.21 29.91
C TYR A 206 -29.89 -20.10 31.15
N TYR A 207 -28.79 -19.98 31.86
CA TYR A 207 -28.54 -20.60 33.15
C TYR A 207 -28.56 -19.54 34.23
N ASP A 208 -29.24 -19.81 35.32
CA ASP A 208 -29.11 -19.05 36.56
C ASP A 208 -28.86 -20.05 37.68
N PHE A 209 -27.63 -20.04 38.20
CA PHE A 209 -27.16 -20.94 39.25
C PHE A 209 -27.85 -20.68 40.59
N GLN A 210 -28.60 -19.58 40.76
CA GLN A 210 -29.13 -19.15 42.04
C GLN A 210 -28.02 -18.98 43.09
N ALA A 211 -28.10 -19.68 44.22
CA ALA A 211 -27.10 -19.59 45.28
C ALA A 211 -25.96 -20.54 44.98
N ASP A 212 -24.72 -20.04 44.94
CA ASP A 212 -23.56 -20.92 44.88
C ASP A 212 -23.53 -21.86 46.09
N HIS A 213 -22.96 -23.05 45.91
CA HIS A 213 -22.92 -24.08 46.94
C HIS A 213 -21.59 -24.09 47.72
N ASP A 214 -20.82 -23.00 47.70
CA ASP A 214 -19.44 -22.95 48.21
C ASP A 214 -18.52 -23.95 47.46
N THR A 215 -17.22 -23.92 47.75
CA THR A 215 -16.23 -24.67 46.99
C THR A 215 -16.39 -26.19 47.14
N GLY A 216 -16.53 -26.88 46.00
CA GLY A 216 -16.47 -28.33 45.90
C GLY A 216 -17.69 -29.09 46.43
N GLU A 217 -18.76 -28.43 46.86
CA GLU A 217 -20.03 -29.11 47.15
C GLU A 217 -20.72 -29.58 45.84
N ASP A 218 -21.93 -30.17 45.95
CA ASP A 218 -22.61 -30.81 44.82
C ASP A 218 -24.14 -30.56 44.76
N ASP A 219 -24.71 -29.72 45.64
CA ASP A 219 -26.13 -29.38 45.60
C ASP A 219 -26.38 -28.12 44.78
N HIS A 220 -26.81 -28.32 43.54
CA HIS A 220 -27.19 -27.28 42.58
C HIS A 220 -28.67 -27.42 42.19
N SER A 221 -29.50 -28.01 43.06
CA SER A 221 -30.90 -28.34 42.76
C SER A 221 -31.85 -27.15 42.66
N ASP A 222 -31.39 -25.94 43.01
CA ASP A 222 -32.11 -24.68 42.86
C ASP A 222 -31.90 -24.02 41.50
N GLY A 223 -31.09 -24.63 40.61
CA GLY A 223 -30.82 -24.16 39.26
C GLY A 223 -32.05 -23.84 38.42
N ILE A 224 -31.93 -22.78 37.62
CA ILE A 224 -32.90 -22.39 36.60
C ILE A 224 -32.27 -22.53 35.22
N VAL A 225 -32.88 -23.34 34.37
CA VAL A 225 -32.41 -23.59 33.01
C VAL A 225 -33.52 -23.31 32.01
N ARG A 226 -33.30 -22.35 31.11
CA ARG A 226 -34.26 -21.94 30.07
C ARG A 226 -33.65 -22.10 28.69
N ARG A 227 -34.27 -22.92 27.84
CA ARG A 227 -33.77 -23.25 26.50
C ARG A 227 -34.51 -22.48 25.42
N TYR A 228 -33.79 -21.72 24.61
CA TYR A 228 -34.34 -20.91 23.52
C TYR A 228 -34.21 -21.66 22.19
N SER A 229 -35.07 -22.65 22.00
CA SER A 229 -34.97 -23.65 20.91
C SER A 229 -35.27 -23.11 19.51
N ASP A 230 -35.83 -21.89 19.40
CA ASP A 230 -36.03 -21.21 18.12
C ASP A 230 -34.81 -20.39 17.67
N ILE A 231 -33.82 -20.19 18.55
CA ILE A 231 -32.52 -19.60 18.25
C ILE A 231 -31.52 -20.73 18.00
N VAL A 232 -31.47 -21.21 16.75
CA VAL A 232 -30.62 -22.34 16.38
C VAL A 232 -29.19 -21.87 16.09
N LEU A 233 -28.24 -22.42 16.85
CA LEU A 233 -26.80 -22.18 16.73
C LEU A 233 -26.09 -23.39 16.12
N THR A 234 -25.05 -23.17 15.32
CA THR A 234 -24.31 -24.22 14.60
C THR A 234 -22.87 -24.27 15.08
N ARG A 235 -22.53 -25.34 15.79
CA ARG A 235 -21.17 -25.56 16.29
C ARG A 235 -20.22 -25.93 15.15
N TRP A 236 -18.98 -25.47 15.25
CA TRP A 236 -17.83 -26.07 14.58
C TRP A 236 -16.90 -26.63 15.65
N ALA A 237 -16.64 -27.93 15.61
CA ALA A 237 -15.82 -28.57 16.64
C ALA A 237 -14.41 -27.96 16.69
N ASP A 238 -13.87 -27.78 17.89
CA ASP A 238 -12.55 -27.19 18.14
C ASP A 238 -12.44 -25.74 17.66
N THR A 239 -13.55 -24.99 17.52
CA THR A 239 -13.52 -23.54 17.30
C THR A 239 -14.61 -22.88 18.12
N SER A 240 -14.22 -22.00 19.05
CA SER A 240 -15.12 -21.44 20.04
C SER A 240 -16.12 -20.48 19.39
N SER A 241 -17.31 -20.41 19.96
CA SER A 241 -18.41 -19.55 19.52
C SER A 241 -18.68 -18.52 20.60
N HIS A 242 -17.74 -17.58 20.78
CA HIS A 242 -17.78 -16.60 21.86
C HIS A 242 -19.01 -15.70 21.75
N MET A 243 -19.39 -15.14 22.89
CA MET A 243 -20.58 -14.30 23.02
C MET A 243 -20.26 -13.09 23.90
N VAL A 244 -20.92 -11.96 23.65
CA VAL A 244 -20.78 -10.76 24.47
C VAL A 244 -22.15 -10.09 24.63
N LEU A 245 -22.50 -9.74 25.87
CA LEU A 245 -23.74 -9.03 26.18
C LEU A 245 -23.46 -7.54 26.36
N ASP A 246 -24.07 -6.71 25.52
CA ASP A 246 -24.17 -5.29 25.81
C ASP A 246 -25.24 -5.07 26.88
N LYS A 247 -24.79 -4.90 28.13
CA LYS A 247 -25.66 -4.65 29.29
C LYS A 247 -26.43 -3.34 29.21
N GLY A 248 -26.01 -2.39 28.38
CA GLY A 248 -26.68 -1.11 28.19
C GLY A 248 -27.92 -1.23 27.30
N SER A 249 -27.83 -2.04 26.24
CA SER A 249 -28.92 -2.24 25.28
C SER A 249 -29.73 -3.53 25.50
N GLY A 250 -29.21 -4.48 26.28
CA GLY A 250 -29.81 -5.81 26.46
C GLY A 250 -29.66 -6.69 25.21
N ILE A 251 -28.64 -6.43 24.38
CA ILE A 251 -28.38 -7.20 23.16
C ILE A 251 -27.18 -8.13 23.37
N LEU A 252 -27.43 -9.43 23.26
CA LEU A 252 -26.41 -10.47 23.22
C LEU A 252 -25.95 -10.70 21.78
N TYR A 253 -24.65 -10.60 21.53
CA TYR A 253 -24.02 -10.93 20.25
C TYR A 253 -23.35 -12.29 20.33
N ILE A 254 -23.51 -13.10 19.28
CA ILE A 254 -23.06 -14.50 19.27
C ILE A 254 -22.33 -14.80 17.97
N SER A 255 -21.08 -15.26 18.08
CA SER A 255 -20.34 -15.85 16.95
C SER A 255 -20.87 -17.25 16.63
N ASP A 256 -21.78 -17.36 15.66
CA ASP A 256 -22.33 -18.65 15.22
C ASP A 256 -21.36 -19.31 14.20
N THR A 257 -20.30 -19.91 14.76
CA THR A 257 -19.09 -20.33 14.06
C THR A 257 -19.37 -21.26 12.89
N GLY A 258 -20.17 -22.31 13.08
CA GLY A 258 -20.46 -23.31 12.05
C GLY A 258 -21.42 -22.82 10.97
N ALA A 259 -22.15 -21.74 11.22
CA ALA A 259 -23.03 -21.09 10.24
C ALA A 259 -22.38 -19.88 9.54
N ASN A 260 -21.12 -19.53 9.88
CA ASN A 260 -20.38 -18.41 9.29
C ASN A 260 -21.14 -17.06 9.37
N ARG A 261 -21.75 -16.79 10.53
CA ARG A 261 -22.54 -15.59 10.81
C ARG A 261 -22.38 -15.12 12.26
N VAL A 262 -22.80 -13.89 12.52
CA VAL A 262 -22.97 -13.35 13.87
C VAL A 262 -24.45 -13.05 14.09
N LEU A 263 -24.98 -13.46 15.23
CA LEU A 263 -26.36 -13.18 15.64
C LEU A 263 -26.43 -12.05 16.66
N TRP A 264 -27.58 -11.42 16.76
CA TRP A 264 -27.97 -10.59 17.89
C TRP A 264 -29.26 -11.14 18.51
N VAL A 265 -29.38 -11.08 19.83
CA VAL A 265 -30.55 -11.56 20.60
C VAL A 265 -30.93 -10.50 21.63
N ASN A 266 -32.21 -10.13 21.70
CA ASN A 266 -32.72 -9.19 22.70
C ASN A 266 -33.04 -9.94 24.00
N THR A 267 -32.16 -9.85 24.98
CA THR A 267 -32.29 -10.54 26.28
C THR A 267 -33.37 -9.93 27.17
N ASP A 268 -33.75 -8.68 26.90
CA ASP A 268 -34.80 -7.95 27.62
C ASP A 268 -36.21 -8.18 27.03
N ASP A 269 -36.34 -9.01 26.00
CA ASP A 269 -37.64 -9.28 25.39
C ASP A 269 -38.54 -10.10 26.33
N THR A 270 -39.58 -9.45 26.83
CA THR A 270 -40.58 -10.05 27.72
C THR A 270 -41.78 -10.63 26.98
N SER A 271 -41.82 -10.55 25.65
CA SER A 271 -42.93 -11.02 24.82
C SER A 271 -42.88 -12.53 24.47
N VAL A 272 -41.96 -13.25 25.10
CA VAL A 272 -41.73 -14.68 24.93
C VAL A 272 -42.84 -15.58 25.47
N SER A 273 -42.90 -16.80 24.95
CA SER A 273 -43.71 -17.90 25.46
C SER A 273 -42.82 -18.92 26.16
N SER A 274 -43.11 -19.24 27.42
CA SER A 274 -42.40 -20.26 28.19
C SER A 274 -43.27 -21.50 28.42
N THR A 275 -42.69 -22.68 28.18
CA THR A 275 -43.29 -23.99 28.40
C THR A 275 -42.45 -24.76 29.40
N ASN A 276 -43.08 -25.24 30.48
CA ASN A 276 -42.39 -26.12 31.43
C ASN A 276 -42.10 -27.49 30.78
N ILE A 277 -40.81 -27.84 30.73
CA ILE A 277 -40.30 -29.11 30.20
C ILE A 277 -39.60 -29.94 31.28
N TYR A 278 -39.94 -29.73 32.54
CA TYR A 278 -39.29 -30.36 33.70
C TYR A 278 -39.28 -31.89 33.66
N ASN A 279 -40.21 -32.53 32.95
CA ASN A 279 -40.27 -33.98 32.83
C ASN A 279 -39.72 -34.50 31.49
N ASP A 280 -39.04 -33.65 30.71
CA ASP A 280 -38.36 -34.08 29.48
C ASP A 280 -37.14 -34.96 29.81
N ASN A 281 -36.78 -35.83 28.88
CA ASN A 281 -35.63 -36.73 29.04
C ASN A 281 -34.29 -36.01 28.88
N SER A 282 -34.29 -34.78 28.35
CA SER A 282 -33.08 -33.95 28.25
C SER A 282 -32.61 -33.42 29.61
N ARG A 283 -33.45 -33.44 30.64
CA ARG A 283 -33.07 -33.11 32.01
C ARG A 283 -32.33 -34.27 32.66
N LEU A 284 -31.10 -34.04 33.09
CA LEU A 284 -30.21 -35.01 33.72
C LEU A 284 -30.17 -34.86 35.24
N GLU A 285 -30.63 -33.74 35.81
CA GLU A 285 -30.57 -33.49 37.26
C GLU A 285 -31.84 -32.83 37.85
N PRO A 286 -31.96 -32.77 39.20
CA PRO A 286 -32.98 -31.94 39.85
C PRO A 286 -32.71 -30.45 39.64
N LEU A 287 -33.75 -29.67 39.33
CA LEU A 287 -33.67 -28.22 39.09
C LEU A 287 -34.89 -27.54 39.75
N GLU A 288 -34.81 -26.24 40.02
CA GLU A 288 -35.99 -25.45 40.40
C GLU A 288 -36.85 -25.16 39.17
N GLU A 289 -36.21 -24.83 38.04
CA GLU A 289 -36.91 -24.56 36.78
C GLU A 289 -36.20 -25.24 35.59
N TYR A 290 -36.99 -25.92 34.76
CA TYR A 290 -36.56 -26.34 33.43
C TYR A 290 -37.64 -26.02 32.41
N SER A 291 -37.35 -25.05 31.52
CA SER A 291 -38.32 -24.51 30.59
C SER A 291 -37.77 -24.36 29.17
N GLU A 292 -38.66 -24.51 28.19
CA GLU A 292 -38.43 -24.12 26.80
C GLU A 292 -39.05 -22.74 26.59
N VAL A 293 -38.30 -21.81 26.01
CA VAL A 293 -38.71 -20.44 25.71
C VAL A 293 -38.66 -20.22 24.21
N THR A 294 -39.69 -19.57 23.65
CA THR A 294 -39.79 -19.27 22.21
C THR A 294 -40.38 -17.89 21.99
N GLY A 295 -40.19 -17.34 20.79
CA GLY A 295 -40.70 -16.04 20.38
C GLY A 295 -39.82 -14.86 20.79
N MET A 296 -38.59 -15.14 21.25
CA MET A 296 -37.59 -14.11 21.57
C MET A 296 -37.27 -13.29 20.32
N GLU A 297 -37.12 -11.98 20.45
CA GLU A 297 -36.64 -11.14 19.37
C GLU A 297 -35.14 -11.36 19.12
N TRP A 298 -34.78 -11.83 17.93
CA TRP A 298 -33.40 -12.05 17.49
C TRP A 298 -33.25 -11.86 15.98
N GLY A 299 -32.00 -11.77 15.51
CA GLY A 299 -31.70 -11.68 14.09
C GLY A 299 -30.25 -12.01 13.74
N VAL A 300 -29.95 -11.99 12.44
CA VAL A 300 -28.58 -12.12 11.93
C VAL A 300 -28.00 -10.72 11.79
N LEU A 301 -26.89 -10.45 12.48
CA LEU A 301 -26.19 -9.17 12.44
C LEU A 301 -25.36 -9.05 11.16
N ALA A 302 -24.55 -10.08 10.87
CA ALA A 302 -23.65 -10.13 9.72
C ALA A 302 -23.39 -11.60 9.29
N THR A 303 -22.97 -11.80 8.04
CA THR A 303 -22.70 -13.13 7.44
C THR A 303 -21.48 -13.08 6.53
N GLY A 304 -20.95 -14.25 6.16
CA GLY A 304 -19.87 -14.35 5.16
C GLY A 304 -18.48 -14.45 5.79
N PHE A 305 -18.42 -14.65 7.11
CA PHE A 305 -17.19 -14.89 7.86
C PHE A 305 -16.59 -16.26 7.53
N SER A 306 -15.29 -16.41 7.77
CA SER A 306 -14.63 -17.72 7.77
C SER A 306 -14.49 -18.22 9.22
N ARG A 307 -15.47 -18.98 9.71
CA ARG A 307 -15.56 -19.47 11.10
C ARG A 307 -15.38 -18.34 12.12
N PRO A 308 -16.36 -17.45 12.32
CA PRO A 308 -16.27 -16.40 13.32
C PRO A 308 -16.14 -17.03 14.71
N SER A 309 -15.24 -16.51 15.55
CA SER A 309 -14.92 -17.11 16.85
C SER A 309 -15.01 -16.11 18.00
N GLY A 310 -13.93 -15.38 18.28
CA GLY A 310 -13.87 -14.31 19.28
C GLY A 310 -14.75 -13.14 18.91
N ILE A 311 -15.32 -12.55 19.96
CA ILE A 311 -16.17 -11.37 19.85
C ILE A 311 -15.85 -10.46 21.02
N ALA A 312 -15.63 -9.17 20.75
CA ALA A 312 -15.40 -8.16 21.78
C ALA A 312 -16.19 -6.90 21.43
N LEU A 313 -16.63 -6.18 22.45
CA LEU A 313 -17.40 -4.95 22.31
C LEU A 313 -16.67 -3.80 23.00
N ASP A 314 -16.48 -2.70 22.28
CA ASP A 314 -15.96 -1.43 22.82
C ASP A 314 -16.90 -0.31 22.39
N ASP A 315 -17.62 0.26 23.34
CA ASP A 315 -18.74 1.18 23.09
C ASP A 315 -19.71 0.62 22.03
N ASP A 316 -19.86 1.30 20.89
CA ASP A 316 -20.72 0.89 19.78
C ASP A 316 -19.97 0.07 18.69
N THR A 317 -18.71 -0.32 18.93
CA THR A 317 -17.90 -1.09 17.97
C THR A 317 -17.81 -2.54 18.36
N LEU A 318 -18.27 -3.44 17.48
CA LEU A 318 -18.17 -4.88 17.64
C LEU A 318 -17.01 -5.44 16.82
N PHE A 319 -16.11 -6.15 17.49
CA PHE A 319 -14.97 -6.84 16.88
C PHE A 319 -15.25 -8.33 16.78
N ILE A 320 -14.95 -8.91 15.62
CA ILE A 320 -15.19 -10.33 15.35
C ILE A 320 -13.92 -10.93 14.75
N SER A 321 -13.35 -11.93 15.41
CA SER A 321 -12.24 -12.69 14.86
C SER A 321 -12.74 -13.81 13.96
N GLN A 322 -11.95 -14.15 12.95
CA GLN A 322 -12.24 -15.19 11.98
C GLN A 322 -11.16 -16.27 12.07
N ASN A 323 -11.49 -17.34 12.79
CA ASN A 323 -10.60 -18.48 12.97
C ASN A 323 -10.16 -19.09 11.64
N GLY A 324 -10.96 -18.97 10.57
CA GLY A 324 -10.68 -19.62 9.31
C GLY A 324 -9.73 -18.91 8.37
N ASN A 325 -9.29 -17.69 8.68
CA ASN A 325 -8.41 -16.91 7.79
C ASN A 325 -7.53 -15.88 8.50
N GLY A 326 -7.54 -15.79 9.84
CA GLY A 326 -6.68 -14.84 10.55
C GLY A 326 -7.12 -13.38 10.47
N LYS A 327 -8.39 -13.12 10.14
CA LYS A 327 -8.90 -11.75 10.05
C LYS A 327 -9.61 -11.33 11.32
N ILE A 328 -9.54 -10.05 11.63
CA ILE A 328 -10.38 -9.40 12.62
C ILE A 328 -11.14 -8.28 11.93
N SER A 329 -12.47 -8.29 12.07
CA SER A 329 -13.37 -7.32 11.45
C SER A 329 -14.04 -6.47 12.52
N ALA A 330 -14.03 -5.15 12.34
CA ALA A 330 -14.70 -4.18 13.19
C ALA A 330 -16.00 -3.70 12.52
N TYR A 331 -17.07 -3.64 13.29
CA TYR A 331 -18.39 -3.21 12.84
C TYR A 331 -18.94 -2.10 13.72
N ASP A 332 -19.47 -1.04 13.10
CA ASP A 332 -20.22 0.03 13.77
C ASP A 332 -21.65 -0.47 13.99
N LEU A 333 -22.06 -0.56 15.25
CA LEU A 333 -23.40 -0.97 15.62
C LEU A 333 -24.36 0.21 15.44
N SER A 334 -25.49 -0.05 14.79
CA SER A 334 -26.59 0.92 14.78
C SER A 334 -27.06 1.19 16.22
N SER A 335 -27.59 2.38 16.49
CA SER A 335 -28.06 2.82 17.83
C SER A 335 -29.02 1.88 18.60
N ASN A 336 -29.59 0.86 17.96
CA ASN A 336 -30.43 -0.15 18.61
C ASN A 336 -29.76 -1.52 18.77
N GLY A 337 -28.49 -1.67 18.39
CA GLY A 337 -27.71 -2.90 18.43
C GLY A 337 -28.11 -4.00 17.43
N LYS A 338 -29.12 -3.78 16.58
CA LYS A 338 -29.76 -4.84 15.77
C LYS A 338 -29.30 -4.89 14.31
N SER A 339 -28.37 -4.03 13.94
CA SER A 339 -27.71 -4.01 12.64
C SER A 339 -26.32 -3.41 12.79
N ALA A 340 -25.41 -3.75 11.88
CA ALA A 340 -24.06 -3.24 11.91
C ALA A 340 -23.53 -2.94 10.50
N THR A 341 -22.58 -2.02 10.40
CA THR A 341 -21.86 -1.70 9.16
C THR A 341 -20.39 -2.04 9.35
N GLU A 342 -19.79 -2.80 8.42
CA GLU A 342 -18.35 -3.09 8.50
C GLU A 342 -17.55 -1.79 8.31
N ILE A 343 -16.64 -1.51 9.25
CA ILE A 343 -15.78 -0.32 9.24
C ILE A 343 -14.42 -0.66 8.63
N LYS A 344 -13.75 -1.66 9.20
CA LYS A 344 -12.40 -2.07 8.81
C LYS A 344 -12.20 -3.56 9.11
N THR A 345 -11.53 -4.25 8.20
CA THR A 345 -11.06 -5.62 8.41
C THR A 345 -9.55 -5.65 8.26
N VAL A 346 -8.85 -6.20 9.25
CA VAL A 346 -7.40 -6.35 9.24
C VAL A 346 -7.00 -7.82 9.12
N GLN A 347 -5.82 -8.07 8.56
CA GLN A 347 -5.18 -9.38 8.52
C GLN A 347 -4.12 -9.42 9.61
N THR A 348 -4.14 -10.45 10.46
CA THR A 348 -3.08 -10.71 11.43
C THR A 348 -2.12 -11.77 10.88
N SER A 349 -1.01 -12.00 11.58
CA SER A 349 -0.09 -13.12 11.32
C SER A 349 -0.68 -14.48 11.73
N ALA A 350 -1.64 -14.50 12.66
CA ALA A 350 -2.29 -15.70 13.17
C ALA A 350 -3.24 -16.33 12.13
N ASN A 351 -3.36 -17.65 12.14
CA ASN A 351 -4.30 -18.39 11.27
C ASN A 351 -5.43 -19.08 12.04
N SER A 352 -5.38 -19.08 13.37
CA SER A 352 -6.32 -19.79 14.25
C SER A 352 -6.78 -18.90 15.40
N ILE A 353 -7.21 -17.67 15.07
CA ILE A 353 -7.67 -16.71 16.08
C ILE A 353 -8.89 -17.27 16.82
N MET A 354 -8.90 -17.17 18.15
CA MET A 354 -10.03 -17.52 19.00
C MET A 354 -10.52 -16.28 19.76
N GLY A 355 -10.50 -16.28 21.09
CA GLY A 355 -10.99 -15.20 21.95
C GLY A 355 -10.41 -13.83 21.60
N LEU A 356 -11.23 -12.80 21.82
CA LEU A 356 -10.88 -11.39 21.67
C LEU A 356 -11.25 -10.67 22.96
N GLU A 357 -10.42 -9.72 23.36
CA GLU A 357 -10.74 -8.86 24.50
C GLU A 357 -10.12 -7.48 24.31
N ILE A 358 -10.82 -6.44 24.79
CA ILE A 358 -10.29 -5.07 24.83
C ILE A 358 -9.77 -4.80 26.24
N GLY A 359 -8.45 -4.68 26.37
CA GLY A 359 -7.83 -4.47 27.66
C GLY A 359 -8.05 -3.07 28.24
N PRO A 360 -7.69 -2.83 29.51
CA PRO A 360 -7.95 -1.56 30.21
C PRO A 360 -7.31 -0.32 29.59
N SER A 361 -6.32 -0.50 28.72
CA SER A 361 -5.67 0.58 27.97
C SER A 361 -6.34 0.90 26.63
N GLY A 362 -7.45 0.22 26.30
CA GLY A 362 -8.15 0.31 25.01
C GLY A 362 -7.51 -0.52 23.90
N LYS A 363 -6.46 -1.29 24.19
CA LYS A 363 -5.78 -2.15 23.21
C LYS A 363 -6.48 -3.49 23.07
N MET A 364 -6.47 -4.03 21.86
CA MET A 364 -7.03 -5.35 21.57
C MET A 364 -6.02 -6.45 21.87
N TYR A 365 -6.52 -7.53 22.46
CA TYR A 365 -5.81 -8.77 22.72
C TYR A 365 -6.57 -9.91 22.05
N TYR A 366 -5.84 -10.88 21.51
CA TYR A 366 -6.44 -12.05 20.90
C TYR A 366 -5.64 -13.32 21.18
N VAL A 367 -6.32 -14.46 21.17
CA VAL A 367 -5.67 -15.78 21.24
C VAL A 367 -5.29 -16.27 19.84
N ASP A 368 -4.02 -16.65 19.62
CA ASP A 368 -3.63 -17.55 18.54
C ASP A 368 -3.50 -18.98 19.08
N ALA A 369 -4.56 -19.76 18.92
CA ALA A 369 -4.61 -21.14 19.37
C ALA A 369 -3.69 -22.07 18.56
N GLY A 370 -3.24 -21.64 17.38
CA GLY A 370 -2.36 -22.44 16.52
C GLY A 370 -0.89 -22.43 16.97
N LEU A 371 -0.48 -21.38 17.69
CA LEU A 371 0.87 -21.18 18.17
C LEU A 371 1.00 -21.20 19.69
N ASP A 372 -0.11 -21.41 20.41
CA ASP A 372 -0.19 -21.31 21.86
C ASP A 372 0.23 -19.91 22.36
N GLU A 373 -0.26 -18.86 21.70
CA GLU A 373 0.10 -17.46 21.98
C GLU A 373 -1.12 -16.60 22.31
N VAL A 374 -0.90 -15.56 23.11
CA VAL A 374 -1.79 -14.40 23.24
C VAL A 374 -1.05 -13.19 22.72
N ILE A 375 -1.69 -12.46 21.80
CA ILE A 375 -1.09 -11.36 21.07
C ILE A 375 -1.87 -10.08 21.39
N ARG A 376 -1.15 -8.98 21.60
CA ARG A 376 -1.71 -7.63 21.67
C ARG A 376 -1.45 -6.88 20.38
N ILE A 377 -2.47 -6.19 19.89
CA ILE A 377 -2.34 -5.25 18.77
C ILE A 377 -1.86 -3.91 19.31
N ASP A 378 -0.76 -3.40 18.73
CA ASP A 378 -0.14 -2.12 19.06
C ASP A 378 -0.20 -1.16 17.84
N PRO A 379 -1.27 -0.36 17.72
CA PRO A 379 -1.43 0.57 16.60
C PRO A 379 -0.33 1.63 16.54
N PHE A 380 0.07 1.99 15.33
CA PHE A 380 0.98 3.10 15.05
C PHE A 380 0.38 4.05 13.99
N PRO A 381 0.83 5.30 13.95
CA PRO A 381 0.46 6.22 12.88
C PRO A 381 1.27 5.91 11.60
N ASP A 382 0.59 6.08 10.48
CA ASP A 382 1.00 5.88 9.09
C ASP A 382 0.03 6.80 8.33
N ALA A 383 0.50 7.99 7.96
CA ALA A 383 -0.35 9.10 7.55
C ALA A 383 -0.77 9.04 6.08
N ASP A 384 0.00 8.37 5.22
CA ASP A 384 -0.27 8.18 3.80
C ASP A 384 -0.69 6.75 3.42
N GLU A 385 -0.71 5.84 4.39
CA GLU A 385 -1.22 4.46 4.30
C GLU A 385 -0.43 3.60 3.31
N ASP A 386 0.87 3.81 3.20
CA ASP A 386 1.75 3.05 2.31
C ASP A 386 2.27 1.73 2.92
N GLY A 387 2.02 1.53 4.21
CA GLY A 387 2.41 0.35 4.97
C GLY A 387 3.67 0.54 5.82
N ILE A 388 4.30 1.72 5.78
CA ILE A 388 5.43 2.09 6.62
C ILE A 388 4.94 3.06 7.71
N ARG A 389 5.35 2.82 8.95
CA ARG A 389 4.96 3.71 10.05
C ARG A 389 5.68 5.05 9.93
N ASP A 390 5.01 6.17 10.26
CA ASP A 390 5.56 7.54 10.16
C ASP A 390 6.97 7.70 10.76
N SER A 391 7.28 6.95 11.82
CA SER A 391 8.59 7.03 12.50
C SER A 391 9.74 6.33 11.79
N LEU A 392 9.44 5.52 10.76
CA LEU A 392 10.38 4.79 9.93
C LEU A 392 10.28 5.19 8.45
N ASP A 393 9.31 6.03 8.10
CA ASP A 393 9.02 6.47 6.75
C ASP A 393 9.91 7.67 6.37
N ASN A 394 10.63 7.57 5.26
CA ASN A 394 11.43 8.67 4.71
C ASN A 394 10.57 9.71 3.96
N CYS A 395 9.31 9.40 3.65
CA CYS A 395 8.32 10.32 3.10
C CYS A 395 6.96 10.23 3.81
N PRO A 396 6.83 10.64 5.09
CA PRO A 396 5.65 10.38 5.95
C PRO A 396 4.27 10.89 5.50
N ASN A 397 4.16 11.54 4.34
CA ASN A 397 2.89 12.03 3.81
C ASN A 397 2.74 11.76 2.29
N ILE A 398 3.66 11.04 1.68
CA ILE A 398 3.66 10.67 0.26
C ILE A 398 3.98 9.18 0.16
N ALA A 399 2.93 8.39 -0.10
CA ALA A 399 3.05 6.93 -0.12
C ALA A 399 4.14 6.43 -1.06
N ASN A 400 5.16 5.78 -0.49
CA ASN A 400 6.33 5.25 -1.17
C ASN A 400 6.81 3.95 -0.48
N SER A 401 5.99 2.91 -0.56
CA SER A 401 6.19 1.64 0.16
C SER A 401 7.54 0.94 -0.08
N ASP A 402 8.26 1.30 -1.16
CA ASP A 402 9.59 0.78 -1.49
C ASP A 402 10.72 1.52 -0.75
N GLN A 403 10.45 2.71 -0.19
CA GLN A 403 11.35 3.52 0.64
C GLN A 403 12.72 3.78 -0.01
N GLU A 404 12.73 3.97 -1.33
CA GLU A 404 13.93 4.37 -2.06
C GLU A 404 14.40 5.75 -1.58
N ASN A 405 15.73 5.89 -1.53
CA ASN A 405 16.46 7.08 -1.09
C ASN A 405 17.86 6.97 -1.69
N HIS A 406 18.02 7.53 -2.88
CA HIS A 406 19.18 7.36 -3.75
C HIS A 406 20.45 8.00 -3.18
N ASP A 407 20.35 9.23 -2.67
CA ASP A 407 21.45 9.98 -2.07
C ASP A 407 21.71 9.65 -0.58
N SER A 408 20.82 8.87 0.04
CA SER A 408 20.81 8.49 1.45
C SER A 408 20.69 9.67 2.43
N ASP A 409 19.94 10.71 2.07
CA ASP A 409 19.69 11.86 2.92
C ASP A 409 18.48 11.62 3.90
N LEU A 410 17.79 12.66 4.38
CA LEU A 410 16.63 12.50 5.27
C LEU A 410 15.30 12.29 4.55
N GLU A 411 15.17 12.76 3.32
CA GLU A 411 13.98 12.64 2.49
C GLU A 411 14.14 11.38 1.61
N GLY A 412 13.06 10.85 1.05
CA GLY A 412 13.14 9.73 0.09
C GLY A 412 12.77 10.23 -1.30
N ASP A 413 13.12 9.49 -2.34
CA ASP A 413 12.97 9.91 -3.75
C ASP A 413 11.55 10.39 -4.12
N SER A 414 10.53 9.96 -3.36
CA SER A 414 9.14 10.36 -3.61
C SER A 414 8.76 11.74 -3.06
N CYS A 415 9.55 12.28 -2.13
CA CYS A 415 9.30 13.53 -1.45
C CYS A 415 10.51 14.47 -1.40
N ASP A 416 11.67 13.98 -1.81
CA ASP A 416 12.81 14.81 -2.16
C ASP A 416 12.51 15.59 -3.46
N SER A 417 13.18 16.72 -3.62
CA SER A 417 13.11 17.55 -4.82
C SER A 417 14.39 17.50 -5.66
N ASP A 418 15.41 16.80 -5.18
CA ASP A 418 16.75 16.66 -5.74
C ASP A 418 17.30 15.28 -5.30
N ASP A 419 16.90 14.21 -6.00
CA ASP A 419 17.10 12.82 -5.57
C ASP A 419 18.58 12.36 -5.51
N ASP A 420 19.51 13.05 -6.18
CA ASP A 420 20.95 12.76 -6.13
C ASP A 420 21.82 13.85 -5.47
N ASN A 421 21.19 14.96 -5.07
CA ASN A 421 21.74 16.07 -4.29
C ASN A 421 22.90 16.79 -5.00
N ASP A 422 22.88 16.85 -6.33
CA ASP A 422 23.86 17.55 -7.16
C ASP A 422 23.58 19.09 -7.22
N GLY A 423 22.38 19.52 -6.84
CA GLY A 423 21.94 20.91 -6.80
C GLY A 423 21.04 21.37 -7.95
N ILE A 424 20.71 20.50 -8.90
CA ILE A 424 19.65 20.68 -9.89
C ILE A 424 18.39 19.98 -9.37
N LEU A 425 17.22 20.60 -9.58
CA LEU A 425 15.97 19.98 -9.12
C LEU A 425 15.56 18.88 -10.09
N ASP A 426 15.02 17.79 -9.58
CA ASP A 426 14.40 16.66 -10.28
C ASP A 426 13.57 16.95 -11.56
N ASP A 427 12.89 18.09 -11.59
CA ASP A 427 12.03 18.54 -12.70
C ASP A 427 12.81 19.22 -13.83
N LEU A 428 14.06 19.60 -13.55
CA LEU A 428 15.02 20.25 -14.43
C LEU A 428 16.24 19.38 -14.72
N ASP A 429 16.31 18.21 -14.07
CA ASP A 429 17.43 17.28 -14.12
C ASP A 429 17.12 16.12 -15.10
N MET A 430 17.98 15.93 -16.10
CA MET A 430 17.90 14.83 -17.06
C MET A 430 18.45 13.51 -16.52
N CYS A 431 19.27 13.58 -15.46
CA CYS A 431 19.90 12.46 -14.80
C CYS A 431 19.33 12.09 -13.43
N ARG A 432 18.53 12.91 -12.74
CA ARG A 432 17.77 12.70 -11.49
C ARG A 432 18.33 11.72 -10.44
N LEU A 433 18.43 10.45 -10.80
CA LEU A 433 19.05 9.39 -10.01
C LEU A 433 20.50 9.17 -10.47
N GLY A 434 21.25 10.26 -10.67
CA GLY A 434 22.60 10.29 -11.20
C GLY A 434 23.66 9.97 -10.15
N LEU A 435 24.89 10.43 -10.36
CA LEU A 435 25.98 10.18 -9.44
C LEU A 435 25.81 11.07 -8.20
N THR A 436 25.78 10.45 -7.03
CA THR A 436 25.80 11.23 -5.78
C THR A 436 27.20 11.77 -5.46
N GLY A 437 27.28 12.91 -4.76
CA GLY A 437 28.51 13.40 -4.13
C GLY A 437 29.39 14.31 -4.98
N TRP A 438 28.84 14.85 -6.07
CA TRP A 438 29.36 16.02 -6.78
C TRP A 438 28.32 17.15 -6.70
N THR A 439 28.54 18.25 -7.42
CA THR A 439 27.55 19.34 -7.50
C THR A 439 27.61 19.94 -8.89
N SER A 440 26.46 20.15 -9.52
CA SER A 440 26.33 20.81 -10.81
C SER A 440 27.04 22.18 -10.82
N SER A 441 27.82 22.39 -11.87
CA SER A 441 28.57 23.61 -12.12
C SER A 441 28.98 23.66 -13.58
N SER A 442 29.24 24.85 -14.11
CA SER A 442 29.69 25.07 -15.50
C SER A 442 31.06 24.44 -15.86
N SER A 443 31.58 23.53 -15.06
CA SER A 443 32.83 22.79 -15.29
C SER A 443 32.69 21.29 -15.07
N THR A 444 31.50 20.83 -14.68
CA THR A 444 31.16 19.43 -14.38
C THR A 444 29.80 19.03 -14.95
N ASP A 445 29.02 20.01 -15.40
CA ASP A 445 27.69 19.94 -16.02
C ASP A 445 27.64 21.22 -16.90
N TYR A 446 28.10 21.10 -18.15
CA TYR A 446 28.39 22.26 -18.99
C TYR A 446 27.11 22.94 -19.50
N ASP A 447 26.09 22.17 -19.89
CA ASP A 447 24.80 22.67 -20.36
C ASP A 447 23.78 22.93 -19.22
N GLY A 448 24.02 22.40 -18.03
CA GLY A 448 23.21 22.63 -16.83
C GLY A 448 22.01 21.71 -16.72
N ASP A 449 22.05 20.54 -17.35
CA ASP A 449 20.95 19.57 -17.36
C ASP A 449 20.93 18.62 -16.15
N GLY A 450 21.91 18.72 -15.24
CA GLY A 450 22.02 17.87 -14.04
C GLY A 450 22.77 16.55 -14.26
N CYS A 451 23.34 16.33 -15.43
CA CYS A 451 24.18 15.17 -15.72
C CYS A 451 25.68 15.50 -15.57
N ASP A 452 26.46 14.61 -14.95
CA ASP A 452 27.93 14.80 -14.87
C ASP A 452 28.58 14.54 -16.25
N ASP A 453 29.21 15.58 -16.83
CA ASP A 453 29.95 15.57 -18.11
C ASP A 453 30.90 14.36 -18.24
N THR A 454 31.47 13.90 -17.12
CA THR A 454 32.55 12.90 -17.16
C THR A 454 32.05 11.47 -17.21
N SER A 455 30.78 11.23 -16.91
CA SER A 455 30.30 9.87 -16.65
C SER A 455 28.84 9.57 -16.94
N GLU A 456 27.98 10.58 -16.96
CA GLU A 456 26.53 10.40 -17.12
C GLU A 456 26.00 11.09 -18.36
N ASP A 457 26.58 12.24 -18.68
CA ASP A 457 26.31 12.97 -19.91
C ASP A 457 27.21 12.49 -21.06
N ILE A 458 26.67 12.54 -22.26
CA ILE A 458 27.37 12.25 -23.52
C ILE A 458 27.18 13.36 -24.55
N ASP A 459 26.59 14.49 -24.18
CA ASP A 459 26.24 15.64 -25.02
C ASP A 459 26.42 16.92 -24.18
N ASP A 460 27.68 17.26 -23.87
CA ASP A 460 28.02 18.23 -22.81
C ASP A 460 27.45 19.64 -23.07
N ASP A 461 27.16 20.05 -24.33
CA ASP A 461 26.55 21.34 -24.64
C ASP A 461 25.05 21.29 -24.98
N GLY A 462 24.47 20.09 -25.05
CA GLY A 462 23.04 19.84 -25.18
C GLY A 462 22.47 20.21 -26.55
N ASP A 463 23.27 20.12 -27.61
CA ASP A 463 22.86 20.45 -28.99
C ASP A 463 22.22 19.29 -29.77
N THR A 464 22.19 18.11 -29.16
CA THR A 464 21.70 16.79 -29.63
C THR A 464 22.70 15.91 -30.39
N ILE A 465 23.95 16.35 -30.57
CA ILE A 465 25.03 15.56 -31.15
C ILE A 465 25.93 15.05 -30.02
N GLU A 466 26.06 13.72 -29.91
CA GLU A 466 26.91 13.15 -28.87
C GLU A 466 28.37 13.61 -29.04
N ASP A 467 29.03 13.87 -27.93
CA ASP A 467 30.42 14.25 -27.75
C ASP A 467 31.43 13.51 -28.65
N PHE A 468 31.14 12.25 -28.97
CA PHE A 468 32.01 11.44 -29.82
C PHE A 468 31.96 11.82 -31.30
N PHE A 469 30.81 12.32 -31.75
CA PHE A 469 30.52 12.77 -33.11
C PHE A 469 30.55 14.29 -33.26
N ASP A 470 30.64 15.00 -32.14
CA ASP A 470 30.71 16.44 -32.06
C ASP A 470 32.17 16.95 -32.10
N ASP A 471 32.48 17.81 -33.06
CA ASP A 471 33.78 18.48 -33.19
C ASP A 471 33.87 19.74 -32.29
N CYS A 472 32.73 20.26 -31.84
CA CYS A 472 32.55 21.42 -30.98
C CYS A 472 32.25 21.15 -29.50
N LYS A 473 31.74 20.01 -29.06
CA LYS A 473 31.55 19.42 -27.68
C LYS A 473 31.17 20.34 -26.51
N LEU A 474 31.96 21.38 -26.30
CA LEU A 474 31.74 22.45 -25.33
C LEU A 474 31.43 23.74 -26.09
N GLY A 475 30.53 23.65 -27.08
CA GLY A 475 30.14 24.72 -27.99
C GLY A 475 29.12 25.68 -27.40
N GLU A 476 28.29 26.28 -28.26
CA GLU A 476 27.13 27.05 -27.83
C GLU A 476 26.06 26.13 -27.22
N LEU A 477 25.46 26.56 -26.11
CA LEU A 477 24.59 25.69 -25.33
C LEU A 477 23.16 25.57 -25.89
N ASN A 478 22.58 24.37 -25.80
CA ASN A 478 21.13 24.11 -25.88
C ASN A 478 20.47 24.60 -27.18
N TRP A 479 21.16 24.51 -28.31
CA TRP A 479 20.55 24.70 -29.62
C TRP A 479 20.14 23.35 -30.20
N LEU A 480 19.67 23.32 -31.45
CA LEU A 480 19.27 22.06 -32.08
C LEU A 480 20.10 21.91 -33.35
N SER A 481 21.01 20.94 -33.35
CA SER A 481 21.69 20.52 -34.57
C SER A 481 20.69 20.01 -35.60
N GLY A 482 20.86 20.47 -36.83
CA GLY A 482 20.07 20.02 -37.96
C GLY A 482 20.42 20.80 -39.22
N LEU A 483 20.02 20.27 -40.38
CA LEU A 483 20.43 20.67 -41.75
C LEU A 483 20.29 22.15 -42.16
N ILE A 484 19.86 23.06 -41.28
CA ILE A 484 19.76 24.51 -41.53
C ILE A 484 20.66 25.31 -40.55
N THR A 485 21.09 24.70 -39.47
CA THR A 485 21.85 25.30 -38.36
C THR A 485 23.16 24.57 -38.07
N ASP A 486 23.31 23.38 -38.63
CA ASP A 486 24.47 22.48 -38.64
C ASP A 486 24.38 21.70 -39.96
N HIS A 487 25.03 22.23 -41.00
CA HIS A 487 24.82 21.72 -42.35
C HIS A 487 25.50 20.36 -42.57
N ASP A 488 26.72 20.15 -42.08
CA ASP A 488 27.45 18.88 -42.20
C ASP A 488 27.16 17.88 -41.07
N SER A 489 26.47 18.32 -40.01
CA SER A 489 26.08 17.53 -38.83
C SER A 489 27.26 17.11 -37.94
N ASP A 490 28.25 17.99 -37.78
CA ASP A 490 29.41 17.78 -36.91
C ASP A 490 29.27 18.34 -35.49
N GLY A 491 28.11 18.92 -35.14
CA GLY A 491 27.84 19.51 -33.81
C GLY A 491 28.38 20.94 -33.64
N CYS A 492 28.93 21.55 -34.68
CA CYS A 492 29.29 22.96 -34.68
C CYS A 492 28.16 23.80 -35.30
N GLN A 493 27.72 24.86 -34.60
CA GLN A 493 26.72 25.76 -35.17
C GLN A 493 27.31 26.64 -36.29
N ASP A 494 26.78 26.50 -37.52
CA ASP A 494 27.11 27.27 -38.74
C ASP A 494 27.28 28.78 -38.45
N SER A 495 26.40 29.32 -37.59
CA SER A 495 26.28 30.76 -37.41
C SER A 495 27.34 31.40 -36.51
N SER A 496 28.08 30.60 -35.73
CA SER A 496 28.87 31.11 -34.62
C SER A 496 30.19 30.40 -34.36
N GLU A 497 30.25 29.08 -34.52
CA GLU A 497 31.41 28.27 -34.09
C GLU A 497 31.95 27.35 -35.16
N ASP A 498 31.14 27.02 -36.17
CA ASP A 498 31.63 26.42 -37.40
C ASP A 498 32.20 27.48 -38.35
N MET A 499 33.22 27.11 -39.12
CA MET A 499 33.83 27.94 -40.15
C MET A 499 33.94 27.23 -41.51
N ASP A 500 33.42 26.01 -41.62
CA ASP A 500 33.49 25.11 -42.77
C ASP A 500 32.18 24.31 -42.81
N ASP A 501 31.06 25.01 -43.01
CA ASP A 501 29.69 24.52 -42.77
C ASP A 501 29.36 23.23 -43.55
N ASP A 502 30.06 22.89 -44.66
CA ASP A 502 29.89 21.66 -45.44
C ASP A 502 31.04 20.65 -45.38
N ALA A 503 32.04 20.95 -44.54
CA ALA A 503 33.24 20.17 -44.25
C ALA A 503 34.03 19.70 -45.48
N ASP A 504 34.12 20.55 -46.50
CA ASP A 504 34.93 20.29 -47.68
C ASP A 504 36.42 20.63 -47.45
N GLY A 505 36.73 21.38 -46.39
CA GLY A 505 38.06 21.84 -46.00
C GLY A 505 38.34 23.30 -46.31
N ILE A 506 37.41 24.07 -46.88
CA ILE A 506 37.55 25.47 -47.26
C ILE A 506 36.74 26.36 -46.30
N CYS A 507 37.33 27.47 -45.86
CA CYS A 507 36.69 28.32 -44.85
C CYS A 507 35.63 29.28 -45.44
N ASP A 508 34.47 29.37 -44.78
CA ASP A 508 33.40 30.32 -45.09
C ASP A 508 33.73 31.78 -44.75
N ALA A 509 34.62 31.98 -43.77
CA ALA A 509 34.97 33.29 -43.24
C ALA A 509 36.49 33.59 -43.23
N ASP A 510 36.84 34.89 -43.29
CA ASP A 510 38.22 35.41 -43.49
C ASP A 510 39.15 35.20 -42.26
N THR A 511 38.75 34.32 -41.34
CA THR A 511 39.46 33.95 -40.12
C THR A 511 40.29 32.69 -40.36
N ILE A 512 41.61 32.82 -40.38
CA ILE A 512 42.50 31.65 -40.38
C ILE A 512 42.46 31.03 -38.99
N GLN A 513 41.59 30.05 -38.79
CA GLN A 513 41.53 29.22 -37.59
C GLN A 513 42.00 27.79 -37.91
N THR A 514 42.05 26.94 -36.89
CA THR A 514 42.46 25.53 -37.03
C THR A 514 41.20 24.74 -37.38
N GLY A 515 41.13 24.14 -38.57
CA GLY A 515 39.93 23.42 -39.05
C GLY A 515 39.95 23.32 -40.57
N CYS A 516 39.78 24.47 -41.24
CA CYS A 516 39.76 24.64 -42.70
C CYS A 516 40.97 25.42 -43.25
N ILE A 517 41.08 25.54 -44.57
CA ILE A 517 42.03 26.41 -45.28
C ILE A 517 41.29 27.51 -46.05
N LYS A 518 41.96 28.65 -46.28
CA LYS A 518 41.36 29.69 -47.13
C LYS A 518 41.31 29.24 -48.58
N GLY A 519 40.10 29.29 -49.16
CA GLY A 519 39.87 29.06 -50.58
C GLY A 519 40.36 30.20 -51.47
N TRP A 520 40.21 30.00 -52.77
CA TRP A 520 40.47 30.99 -53.80
C TRP A 520 39.17 31.74 -54.17
N PRO A 521 39.20 33.07 -54.40
CA PRO A 521 40.32 33.98 -54.15
C PRO A 521 40.54 34.29 -52.66
N GLU A 522 39.54 34.10 -51.79
CA GLU A 522 39.68 34.39 -50.34
C GLU A 522 38.85 33.51 -49.38
N LEU A 523 37.73 32.91 -49.81
CA LEU A 523 36.73 32.18 -49.00
C LEU A 523 36.05 31.10 -49.84
N ASP A 524 35.31 30.20 -49.17
CA ASP A 524 34.38 29.28 -49.80
C ASP A 524 33.30 30.03 -50.61
N ARG A 525 33.10 29.61 -51.86
CA ARG A 525 32.06 30.12 -52.77
C ARG A 525 30.78 29.29 -52.76
N CYS A 526 30.85 28.08 -52.26
CA CYS A 526 29.77 27.16 -51.99
C CYS A 526 29.68 26.75 -50.49
N PRO A 527 29.57 27.68 -49.52
CA PRO A 527 29.52 27.38 -48.07
C PRO A 527 28.57 26.29 -47.59
N LEU A 528 27.49 26.04 -48.32
CA LEU A 528 26.48 25.04 -47.97
C LEU A 528 26.37 24.01 -49.08
N GLY A 529 27.51 23.65 -49.64
CA GLY A 529 27.68 22.75 -50.75
C GLY A 529 27.43 21.30 -50.35
N ARG A 530 27.90 20.39 -51.18
CA ARG A 530 27.60 18.98 -51.02
C ARG A 530 28.46 18.32 -49.93
N ILE A 531 27.79 17.92 -48.85
CA ILE A 531 28.39 17.12 -47.77
C ILE A 531 29.09 15.85 -48.28
N GLY A 532 30.31 15.61 -47.79
CA GLY A 532 31.13 14.42 -48.04
C GLY A 532 32.04 14.52 -49.28
N PHE A 533 32.07 15.69 -49.90
CA PHE A 533 33.13 16.10 -50.80
C PHE A 533 34.32 16.68 -50.01
N ILE A 534 35.50 16.75 -50.62
CA ILE A 534 36.70 17.36 -50.01
C ILE A 534 37.40 18.14 -51.10
N SER A 535 37.61 19.44 -50.91
CA SER A 535 38.35 20.29 -51.82
C SER A 535 39.80 19.80 -52.00
N ASN A 536 40.15 19.47 -53.24
CA ASN A 536 41.52 19.09 -53.62
C ASN A 536 41.68 19.19 -55.14
N GLN A 537 42.94 19.18 -55.62
CA GLN A 537 43.32 19.35 -57.04
C GLN A 537 42.65 18.44 -58.09
N TYR A 538 41.84 17.45 -57.69
CA TYR A 538 41.12 16.54 -58.58
C TYR A 538 39.60 16.71 -58.57
N THR A 539 39.05 17.40 -57.58
CA THR A 539 37.60 17.54 -57.35
C THR A 539 37.17 19.00 -57.21
N ASP A 540 38.12 19.88 -56.92
CA ASP A 540 38.03 21.33 -56.87
C ASP A 540 39.32 21.88 -57.49
N LYS A 541 39.24 22.36 -58.73
CA LYS A 541 40.43 22.67 -59.50
C LYS A 541 41.02 24.04 -59.17
N ASP A 542 40.21 25.02 -58.82
CA ASP A 542 40.68 26.35 -58.45
C ASP A 542 40.80 26.57 -56.92
N HIS A 543 40.31 25.62 -56.13
CA HIS A 543 40.26 25.61 -54.66
C HIS A 543 39.30 26.66 -54.08
N ASP A 544 38.15 26.89 -54.72
CA ASP A 544 37.13 27.84 -54.25
C ASP A 544 36.04 27.26 -53.35
N GLY A 545 36.03 25.94 -53.11
CA GLY A 545 35.07 25.24 -52.27
C GLY A 545 33.86 24.65 -53.02
N CYS A 546 33.74 24.92 -54.33
CA CYS A 546 32.68 24.34 -55.15
C CYS A 546 33.13 23.02 -55.82
N GLU A 547 32.33 21.95 -55.75
CA GLU A 547 32.64 20.69 -56.46
C GLU A 547 32.49 20.87 -57.98
N ASP A 548 33.61 20.74 -58.73
CA ASP A 548 33.71 20.83 -60.21
C ASP A 548 32.55 20.09 -60.92
N SER A 549 32.17 18.92 -60.39
CA SER A 549 31.28 18.00 -61.12
C SER A 549 29.78 18.30 -61.01
N GLU A 550 29.36 19.04 -59.99
CA GLU A 550 27.93 19.22 -59.66
C GLU A 550 27.55 20.65 -59.28
N GLU A 551 28.46 21.44 -58.68
CA GLU A 551 28.12 22.71 -58.02
C GLU A 551 28.92 23.90 -58.55
N ASP A 552 30.10 23.67 -59.12
CA ASP A 552 30.83 24.66 -59.88
C ASP A 552 30.38 24.67 -61.36
N THR A 553 30.50 25.83 -61.99
CA THR A 553 30.22 26.03 -63.42
C THR A 553 31.38 26.71 -64.16
N ASP A 554 32.49 26.99 -63.47
CA ASP A 554 33.70 27.62 -63.97
C ASP A 554 34.89 26.99 -63.21
N ASP A 555 35.18 25.72 -63.49
CA ASP A 555 36.10 24.85 -62.71
C ASP A 555 37.49 25.45 -62.50
N ASP A 556 37.93 26.38 -63.37
CA ASP A 556 39.20 27.04 -63.23
C ASP A 556 39.14 28.53 -62.90
N ASP A 557 37.96 29.13 -62.67
CA ASP A 557 37.74 30.55 -62.33
C ASP A 557 38.56 31.54 -63.19
N ASP A 558 38.58 31.31 -64.50
CA ASP A 558 39.12 32.27 -65.47
C ASP A 558 38.07 33.27 -66.00
N GLY A 559 36.79 33.03 -65.68
CA GLY A 559 35.65 33.84 -66.09
C GLY A 559 34.88 33.27 -67.29
N HIS A 560 35.12 32.02 -67.67
CA HIS A 560 34.41 31.30 -68.73
C HIS A 560 33.71 30.05 -68.19
N GLU A 561 32.37 30.05 -68.19
CA GLU A 561 31.60 28.85 -67.77
C GLU A 561 31.94 27.60 -68.60
N ASP A 562 32.02 26.42 -67.98
CA ASP A 562 32.50 25.15 -68.60
C ASP A 562 31.73 24.74 -69.86
N LEU A 563 30.45 25.15 -69.96
CA LEU A 563 29.62 24.89 -71.14
C LEU A 563 30.11 25.63 -72.39
N VAL A 564 30.90 26.68 -72.20
CA VAL A 564 31.46 27.56 -73.23
C VAL A 564 32.99 27.46 -73.26
N ASP A 565 33.62 27.07 -72.15
CA ASP A 565 35.06 26.83 -72.05
C ASP A 565 35.50 25.55 -72.77
N ILE A 566 36.62 25.64 -73.49
CA ILE A 566 37.23 24.56 -74.26
C ILE A 566 38.38 23.91 -73.49
N CYS A 567 38.93 24.62 -72.52
CA CYS A 567 39.91 24.18 -71.54
C CYS A 567 39.40 24.37 -70.10
N PRO A 568 38.26 23.75 -69.69
CA PRO A 568 37.57 24.09 -68.42
C PRO A 568 38.42 23.93 -67.16
N GLU A 569 39.43 23.07 -67.18
CA GLU A 569 40.30 22.83 -66.02
C GLU A 569 41.65 23.59 -66.09
N THR A 570 41.82 24.56 -67.00
CA THR A 570 43.10 25.24 -67.26
C THR A 570 42.93 26.72 -67.64
N LYS A 571 43.08 27.59 -66.63
CA LYS A 571 42.99 29.05 -66.74
C LYS A 571 43.47 29.60 -68.07
N GLY A 572 42.57 30.22 -68.81
CA GLY A 572 42.83 30.91 -70.05
C GLY A 572 42.30 32.34 -70.09
N THR A 573 42.52 32.98 -71.24
CA THR A 573 41.99 34.33 -71.49
C THR A 573 41.50 34.50 -72.93
N ALA A 574 41.47 33.41 -73.70
CA ALA A 574 41.05 33.44 -75.10
C ALA A 574 39.53 33.69 -75.18
N ILE A 575 39.13 34.66 -76.01
CA ILE A 575 37.73 35.08 -76.17
C ILE A 575 37.20 34.89 -77.60
N TYR A 576 38.06 34.47 -78.53
CA TYR A 576 37.75 34.24 -79.93
C TYR A 576 38.06 32.80 -80.35
N GLY A 577 37.46 32.38 -81.47
CA GLY A 577 37.74 31.06 -82.08
C GLY A 577 36.94 29.90 -81.47
N LEU A 578 37.44 28.68 -81.68
CA LEU A 578 36.93 27.46 -81.03
C LEU A 578 37.75 27.08 -79.80
N GLY A 579 38.71 27.92 -79.38
CA GLY A 579 39.50 27.76 -78.16
C GLY A 579 39.15 28.77 -77.06
N VAL A 580 37.91 29.26 -76.99
CA VAL A 580 37.48 30.17 -75.91
C VAL A 580 37.74 29.52 -74.54
N GLY A 581 38.28 30.29 -73.59
CA GLY A 581 38.67 29.80 -72.26
C GLY A 581 40.02 29.06 -72.20
N CYS A 582 40.66 28.78 -73.34
CA CYS A 582 42.01 28.21 -73.34
C CYS A 582 43.10 29.27 -73.11
N PRO A 583 44.31 28.83 -72.68
CA PRO A 583 45.48 29.70 -72.56
C PRO A 583 45.75 30.50 -73.83
N ASP A 584 45.94 31.81 -73.65
CA ASP A 584 46.32 32.80 -74.67
C ASP A 584 47.57 33.51 -74.17
N PHE A 585 48.73 33.06 -74.64
CA PHE A 585 50.03 33.47 -74.11
C PHE A 585 50.37 34.94 -74.41
N ASP A 586 49.89 35.48 -75.53
CA ASP A 586 50.25 36.82 -76.00
C ASP A 586 49.13 37.86 -75.84
N GLY A 587 47.92 37.41 -75.47
CA GLY A 587 46.79 38.23 -75.07
C GLY A 587 46.06 38.87 -76.25
N ASP A 588 46.19 38.32 -77.46
CA ASP A 588 45.51 38.85 -78.65
C ASP A 588 44.04 38.39 -78.78
N GLY A 589 43.62 37.47 -77.90
CA GLY A 589 42.29 36.93 -77.77
C GLY A 589 42.09 35.58 -78.45
N TRP A 590 43.10 35.00 -79.11
CA TRP A 590 43.07 33.65 -79.68
C TRP A 590 43.86 32.66 -78.80
N ALA A 591 43.37 31.42 -78.70
CA ALA A 591 44.04 30.39 -77.91
C ALA A 591 45.34 29.90 -78.56
N ASP A 592 46.32 29.54 -77.74
CA ASP A 592 47.61 28.96 -78.15
C ASP A 592 47.48 27.75 -79.10
N LEU A 593 46.37 27.00 -78.97
CA LEU A 593 46.04 25.83 -79.79
C LEU A 593 45.59 26.19 -81.21
N GLU A 594 45.06 27.40 -81.41
CA GLU A 594 44.55 27.92 -82.67
C GLU A 594 45.45 29.03 -83.26
N ASP A 595 46.39 29.52 -82.47
CA ASP A 595 47.32 30.56 -82.85
C ASP A 595 48.62 30.00 -83.44
N MET A 596 48.91 30.33 -84.70
CA MET A 596 50.17 29.95 -85.35
C MET A 596 51.37 30.80 -84.91
N PHE A 597 51.12 31.89 -84.20
CA PHE A 597 52.09 32.87 -83.74
C PHE A 597 51.94 33.21 -82.24
N ILE A 598 51.80 32.19 -81.40
CA ILE A 598 51.67 32.16 -79.91
C ILE A 598 52.41 33.26 -79.09
N SER A 599 53.39 33.96 -79.64
CA SER A 599 54.15 35.02 -78.95
C SER A 599 54.05 36.42 -79.58
N GLU A 600 53.20 36.60 -80.59
CA GLU A 600 53.08 37.81 -81.41
C GLU A 600 51.64 38.36 -81.37
N PRO A 601 51.34 39.32 -80.45
CA PRO A 601 49.97 39.76 -80.08
C PRO A 601 49.11 40.44 -81.15
N THR A 602 49.53 40.39 -82.40
CA THR A 602 48.92 41.07 -83.54
C THR A 602 48.65 40.13 -84.71
N GLN A 603 49.00 38.84 -84.59
CA GLN A 603 48.99 37.87 -85.68
C GLN A 603 48.55 36.52 -85.11
N TRP A 604 47.55 35.89 -85.73
CA TRP A 604 47.02 34.60 -85.26
C TRP A 604 46.90 33.52 -86.35
N ASN A 605 46.79 33.90 -87.63
CA ASN A 605 46.61 32.99 -88.77
C ASN A 605 47.46 33.40 -89.98
N ASP A 606 47.90 32.42 -90.78
CA ASP A 606 48.76 32.51 -91.97
C ASP A 606 48.27 31.49 -93.01
N THR A 607 47.29 31.91 -93.79
CA THR A 607 46.61 31.04 -94.77
C THR A 607 47.50 30.76 -95.99
N ASP A 608 48.51 31.59 -96.27
CA ASP A 608 49.38 31.45 -97.46
C ASP A 608 50.78 30.88 -97.18
N GLY A 609 51.11 30.66 -95.91
CA GLY A 609 52.30 29.97 -95.41
C GLY A 609 53.58 30.79 -95.53
N ASP A 610 53.49 32.12 -95.52
CA ASP A 610 54.64 33.01 -95.69
C ASP A 610 55.36 33.37 -94.37
N SER A 611 54.87 32.84 -93.23
CA SER A 611 55.36 33.08 -91.87
C SER A 611 55.07 34.48 -91.33
N TYR A 612 54.09 35.19 -91.89
CA TYR A 612 53.52 36.43 -91.39
C TYR A 612 51.99 36.32 -91.39
N GLY A 613 51.32 36.99 -90.45
CA GLY A 613 49.87 36.91 -90.30
C GLY A 613 49.09 37.54 -91.45
N ASP A 614 47.92 36.96 -91.76
CA ASP A 614 46.99 37.33 -92.87
C ASP A 614 46.55 38.81 -92.94
#